data_AF-A0A8J4R2M4-F1
#
_entry.id   AF-A0A8J4R2M4-F1
#
_cell.length_a   1.000
_cell.length_b   1.000
_cell.length_c   1.000
_cell.angle_alpha   90.00
_cell.angle_beta   90.00
_cell.angle_gamma   90.00
#
_symmetry.space_group_name_H-M   'P 1'
#
loop_
_entity.id
_entity.type
_entity.pdbx_description
1 polymer ?
#
loop_
_entity_poly.entity_id
_entity_poly.type
_entity_poly.pdbx_seq_one_letter_code
_entity_poly.pdbx_strand_id
1 'polypeptide(L)'
;MEKYDLKLQSGCELQWSVEKSLVHIFKTSIWKIGDLICCDNRMSSLRPDLDTKGIEVDFGPTAKAGEIWQASMSHVNLEGGCFVLTANQFCKREDNLLSL
;
A
#
# COMPACT_ATOMS: atom_id res chain seq x y z
N MET A 1 -15.27 -17.81 -1.51
CA MET A 1 -14.48 -16.95 -0.61
C MET A 1 -13.66 -17.87 0.27
N GLU A 2 -12.48 -18.25 -0.19
CA GLU A 2 -11.55 -19.06 0.61
C GLU A 2 -10.79 -18.12 1.55
N LYS A 3 -10.88 -18.39 2.86
CA LYS A 3 -10.09 -17.72 3.89
C LYS A 3 -8.69 -18.33 3.87
N TYR A 4 -7.71 -17.58 3.37
CA TYR A 4 -6.30 -17.92 3.56
C TYR A 4 -5.82 -17.35 4.89
N ASP A 5 -5.66 -18.24 5.86
CA ASP A 5 -5.09 -17.96 7.18
C ASP A 5 -3.56 -18.02 7.07
N LEU A 6 -2.93 -16.88 6.78
CA LEU A 6 -1.47 -16.77 6.65
C LEU A 6 -0.92 -15.93 7.80
N LYS A 7 -0.32 -16.61 8.78
CA LYS A 7 0.50 -15.99 9.83
C LYS A 7 1.64 -15.19 9.18
N LEU A 8 1.60 -13.87 9.28
CA LEU A 8 2.65 -13.02 8.71
C LEU A 8 3.73 -12.68 9.75
N GLN A 9 4.98 -12.95 9.38
CA GLN A 9 6.17 -12.40 10.01
C GLN A 9 6.44 -11.02 9.43
N SER A 10 6.36 -9.94 10.21
CA SER A 10 7.27 -8.77 10.09
C SER A 10 6.89 -7.66 11.09
N GLY A 11 7.91 -7.07 11.71
CA GLY A 11 7.83 -6.12 12.82
C GLY A 11 7.34 -4.71 12.45
N CYS A 12 6.08 -4.57 12.03
CA CYS A 12 5.37 -3.30 12.10
C CYS A 12 4.39 -3.36 13.27
N GLU A 13 4.68 -2.63 14.35
CA GLU A 13 3.95 -2.67 15.63
C GLU A 13 2.49 -2.16 15.54
N LEU A 14 2.11 -1.54 14.42
CA LEU A 14 0.76 -1.04 14.13
C LEU A 14 0.24 -1.62 12.81
N GLN A 15 0.23 -2.94 12.68
CA GLN A 15 -0.51 -3.59 11.61
C GLN A 15 -2.00 -3.56 11.99
N TRP A 16 -2.77 -2.66 11.37
CA TRP A 16 -4.23 -2.70 11.46
C TRP A 16 -4.69 -4.07 10.97
N SER A 17 -5.58 -4.70 11.74
CA SER A 17 -5.94 -6.12 11.67
C SER A 17 -5.92 -6.72 10.26
N VAL A 18 -5.08 -7.75 10.09
CA VAL A 18 -4.87 -8.57 8.87
C VAL A 18 -6.17 -9.11 8.27
N GLU A 19 -7.27 -9.10 9.02
CA GLU A 19 -8.58 -9.54 8.53
C GLU A 19 -9.24 -8.58 7.51
N LYS A 20 -8.74 -7.34 7.36
CA LYS A 20 -9.39 -6.28 6.55
C LYS A 20 -8.47 -5.46 5.65
N SER A 21 -7.31 -5.97 5.23
CA SER A 21 -6.60 -5.35 4.09
C SER A 21 -7.40 -5.63 2.82
N LEU A 22 -8.43 -4.82 2.60
CA LEU A 22 -9.33 -4.89 1.46
C LEU A 22 -8.59 -4.33 0.25
N VAL A 23 -8.35 -5.18 -0.75
CA VAL A 23 -7.85 -4.74 -2.05
C VAL A 23 -8.94 -3.91 -2.73
N HIS A 24 -8.77 -2.59 -2.74
CA HIS A 24 -9.73 -1.68 -3.34
C HIS A 24 -9.38 -1.42 -4.79
N ILE A 25 -10.38 -1.49 -5.66
CA ILE A 25 -10.23 -1.12 -7.06
C ILE A 25 -11.32 -0.14 -7.44
N PHE A 26 -10.87 1.01 -7.94
CA PHE A 26 -11.72 2.07 -8.44
C PHE A 26 -11.59 2.11 -9.96
N LYS A 27 -12.72 1.91 -10.65
CA LYS A 27 -12.77 2.08 -12.10
C LYS A 27 -13.24 3.49 -12.41
N THR A 28 -12.40 4.26 -13.07
CA THR A 28 -12.74 5.58 -13.61
C THR A 28 -12.96 5.49 -15.12
N SER A 29 -13.35 6.60 -15.76
CA SER A 29 -13.52 6.66 -17.22
C SER A 29 -12.21 6.55 -18.01
N ILE A 30 -11.08 6.78 -17.34
CA ILE A 30 -9.75 6.88 -17.95
C ILE A 30 -8.77 5.82 -17.42
N TRP A 31 -8.92 5.42 -16.15
CA TRP A 31 -7.97 4.52 -15.48
C TRP A 31 -8.67 3.53 -14.56
N LYS A 32 -8.09 2.33 -14.42
CA LYS A 32 -8.36 1.43 -13.29
C LYS A 32 -7.30 1.64 -12.20
N ILE A 33 -7.74 2.07 -11.04
CA ILE A 33 -6.89 2.46 -9.91
C ILE A 33 -7.00 1.40 -8.81
N GLY A 34 -5.86 0.86 -8.37
CA GLY A 34 -5.74 0.04 -7.17
C GLY A 34 -5.18 0.84 -6.00
N ASP A 35 -5.44 0.41 -4.77
CA ASP A 35 -4.87 1.05 -3.57
C ASP A 35 -4.49 0.01 -2.51
N LEU A 36 -3.30 0.17 -1.93
CA LEU A 36 -2.80 -0.56 -0.76
C LEU A 36 -2.11 0.40 0.21
N ILE A 37 -2.44 0.28 1.48
CA ILE A 37 -1.98 1.24 2.49
C ILE A 37 -0.64 0.77 3.10
N CYS A 38 0.37 1.62 3.02
CA CYS A 38 1.63 1.50 3.76
C CYS A 38 2.26 0.11 3.63
N CYS A 39 2.31 -0.66 4.73
CA CYS A 39 3.01 -1.94 4.78
C CYS A 39 2.29 -3.05 4.01
N ASP A 40 1.01 -2.88 3.71
CA ASP A 40 0.23 -3.84 2.92
C ASP A 40 0.82 -4.00 1.52
N ASN A 41 1.49 -2.96 1.02
CA ASN A 41 2.18 -2.98 -0.26
C ASN A 41 3.39 -3.92 -0.31
N ARG A 42 3.83 -4.44 0.85
CA ARG A 42 4.90 -5.44 0.97
C ARG A 42 4.35 -6.85 1.21
N MET A 43 3.03 -7.01 1.35
CA MET A 43 2.43 -8.34 1.50
C MET A 43 2.32 -9.02 0.14
N SER A 44 3.00 -10.15 0.00
CA SER A 44 3.04 -10.94 -1.23
C SER A 44 1.68 -11.54 -1.62
N SER A 45 0.71 -11.57 -0.72
CA SER A 45 -0.64 -12.11 -0.99
C SER A 45 -1.60 -11.10 -1.63
N LEU A 46 -1.41 -9.80 -1.39
CA LEU A 46 -2.35 -8.78 -1.89
C LEU A 46 -1.93 -8.18 -3.22
N ARG A 47 -0.64 -8.15 -3.49
CA ARG A 47 -0.08 -7.55 -4.70
C ARG A 47 -0.51 -8.28 -5.98
N PRO A 48 -0.40 -9.62 -6.05
CA PRO A 48 -0.83 -10.34 -7.25
C PRO A 48 -2.33 -10.21 -7.54
N ASP A 49 -3.14 -9.97 -6.50
CA ASP A 49 -4.57 -9.73 -6.66
C ASP A 49 -4.87 -8.42 -7.40
N LEU A 50 -4.06 -7.37 -7.19
CA LEU A 50 -4.17 -6.12 -7.93
C LEU A 50 -3.71 -6.29 -9.38
N ASP A 51 -2.57 -6.92 -9.56
CA ASP A 51 -1.97 -7.12 -10.88
C ASP A 51 -2.85 -8.01 -11.77
N THR A 52 -3.41 -9.08 -11.20
CA THR A 52 -4.37 -9.97 -11.89
C THR A 52 -5.65 -9.22 -12.29
N LYS A 53 -6.06 -8.24 -11.50
CA LYS A 53 -7.22 -7.39 -11.83
C LYS A 53 -6.87 -6.29 -12.84
N GLY A 54 -5.61 -6.18 -13.27
CA GLY A 54 -5.15 -5.33 -14.36
C GLY A 54 -5.33 -3.85 -14.07
N ILE A 55 -4.78 -3.38 -12.94
CA ILE A 55 -4.74 -1.96 -12.59
C ILE A 55 -3.70 -1.23 -13.46
N GLU A 56 -3.97 0.04 -13.75
CA GLU A 56 -3.07 0.89 -14.53
C GLU A 56 -2.35 1.90 -13.62
N VAL A 57 -2.97 2.23 -12.49
CA VAL A 57 -2.42 3.10 -11.46
C VAL A 57 -2.54 2.40 -10.11
N ASP A 58 -1.44 2.31 -9.39
CA ASP A 58 -1.37 1.85 -8.01
C ASP A 58 -1.16 3.04 -7.08
N PHE A 59 -2.04 3.21 -6.10
CA PHE A 59 -1.91 4.22 -5.07
C PHE A 59 -1.39 3.58 -3.78
N GLY A 60 -0.37 4.20 -3.19
CA GLY A 60 0.32 3.70 -2.00
C GLY A 60 0.58 4.80 -0.98
N PRO A 61 -0.41 5.21 -0.17
CA PRO A 61 -0.19 6.15 0.92
C PRO A 61 0.66 5.50 2.01
N THR A 62 1.67 6.23 2.52
CA THR A 62 2.56 5.76 3.59
C THR A 62 2.64 6.80 4.72
N ALA A 63 2.96 6.33 5.92
CA ALA A 63 3.34 7.17 7.06
C ALA A 63 4.86 7.16 7.30
N LYS A 64 5.60 6.34 6.54
CA LYS A 64 7.04 6.16 6.67
C LYS A 64 7.68 6.21 5.28
N ALA A 65 7.76 7.41 4.72
CA ALA A 65 8.60 7.64 3.54
C ALA A 65 10.09 7.57 3.92
N GLY A 66 10.87 7.01 3.01
CA GLY A 66 12.33 6.89 3.11
C GLY A 66 12.86 6.12 1.91
N GLU A 67 14.18 5.93 1.84
CA GLU A 67 14.82 5.27 0.70
C GLU A 67 14.29 3.84 0.48
N ILE A 68 14.05 3.10 1.56
CA ILE A 68 13.47 1.75 1.49
C ILE A 68 12.08 1.78 0.84
N TRP A 69 11.25 2.77 1.18
CA TRP A 69 9.92 2.91 0.59
C TRP A 69 10.03 3.23 -0.90
N GLN A 70 10.89 4.16 -1.29
CA GLN A 70 11.09 4.53 -2.69
C GLN A 70 11.61 3.37 -3.53
N ALA A 71 12.57 2.59 -3.01
CA ALA A 71 13.06 1.38 -3.65
C ALA A 71 11.94 0.33 -3.80
N SER A 72 11.11 0.17 -2.77
CA SER A 72 9.98 -0.76 -2.79
C SER A 72 8.94 -0.35 -3.86
N MET A 73 8.59 0.93 -3.95
CA MET A 73 7.62 1.41 -4.95
C MET A 73 8.17 1.33 -6.38
N SER A 74 9.50 1.47 -6.54
CA SER A 74 10.17 1.23 -7.83
C SER A 74 10.08 -0.23 -8.25
N HIS A 75 10.32 -1.17 -7.32
CA HIS A 75 10.16 -2.60 -7.57
C HIS A 75 8.73 -2.95 -7.97
N VAL A 76 7.77 -2.43 -7.22
CA VAL A 76 6.34 -2.55 -7.46
C VAL A 76 5.94 -2.08 -8.87
N ASN A 77 6.46 -0.94 -9.33
CA ASN A 77 6.22 -0.43 -10.69
C ASN A 77 6.70 -1.44 -11.73
N LEU A 78 7.92 -1.97 -11.56
CA LEU A 78 8.51 -2.93 -12.48
C LEU A 78 7.79 -4.28 -12.51
N GLU A 79 7.27 -4.73 -11.37
CA GLU A 79 6.53 -5.99 -11.25
C GLU A 79 5.13 -5.88 -11.89
N GLY A 80 4.36 -4.85 -11.52
CA GLY A 80 2.98 -4.68 -11.99
C GLY A 80 2.86 -4.00 -13.36
N GLY A 81 3.92 -3.32 -13.83
CA GLY A 81 3.89 -2.53 -15.07
C GLY A 81 2.90 -1.36 -15.02
N CYS A 82 2.59 -0.86 -13.82
CA CYS A 82 1.59 0.18 -13.58
C CYS A 82 2.23 1.46 -13.05
N PHE A 83 1.55 2.59 -13.20
CA PHE A 83 2.01 3.85 -12.61
C PHE A 83 1.82 3.81 -11.10
N VAL A 84 2.89 4.07 -10.35
CA VAL A 84 2.86 4.04 -8.89
C VAL A 84 2.84 5.46 -8.35
N LEU A 85 1.80 5.78 -7.59
CA LEU A 85 1.60 7.07 -6.94
C LEU A 85 1.65 6.89 -5.43
N THR A 86 2.57 7.58 -4.78
CA THR A 86 2.80 7.46 -3.32
C THR A 86 2.68 8.83 -2.69
N ALA A 87 2.03 8.88 -1.53
CA ALA A 87 1.91 10.09 -0.73
C ALA A 87 2.34 9.80 0.70
N ASN A 88 3.03 10.76 1.33
CA ASN A 88 3.39 10.69 2.73
C ASN A 88 3.04 11.99 3.42
N GLN A 89 2.54 11.90 4.65
CA GLN A 89 2.27 13.09 5.45
C GLN A 89 3.57 13.79 5.84
N PHE A 90 3.53 15.12 5.88
CA PHE A 90 4.58 15.96 6.44
C PHE A 90 3.99 16.76 7.58
N CYS A 91 4.54 16.58 8.78
CA CYS A 91 4.13 17.31 9.97
C CYS A 91 5.39 17.84 10.65
N LYS A 92 5.37 19.10 11.07
CA LYS A 92 6.37 19.64 12.00
C LYS A 92 5.99 19.22 13.42
N ARG A 93 6.94 19.33 14.34
CA ARG A 93 6.69 19.05 15.77
C ARG A 93 5.55 19.92 16.33
N GLU A 94 5.46 21.17 15.91
CA GLU A 94 4.41 22.12 16.30
C GLU A 94 3.00 21.72 15.81
N ASP A 95 2.90 20.91 14.76
CA ASP A 95 1.63 20.40 14.23
C ASP A 95 1.09 19.21 15.04
N ASN A 96 1.89 18.66 15.96
CA ASN A 96 1.51 17.51 16.75
C ASN A 96 0.61 17.94 17.92
N LEU A 97 -0.70 17.72 17.77
CA LEU A 97 -1.72 18.00 18.79
C LEU A 97 -1.49 17.27 20.13
N LEU A 98 -0.61 16.27 20.17
CA LEU A 98 -0.24 15.51 21.38
C LEU A 98 1.01 16.08 22.10
N SER A 99 1.57 17.21 21.65
CA SER A 99 2.77 17.82 22.23
C SER A 99 2.49 18.97 23.21
N LEU A 100 1.32 18.98 23.86
CA LEU A 100 0.99 19.83 25.02
C LEU A 100 1.69 19.36 26.29
#